data_AF-A0A1M5MTZ8-F1
#
_entry.id   AF-A0A1M5MTZ8-F1
#
_cell.length_a   1.000
_cell.length_b   1.000
_cell.length_c   1.000
_cell.angle_alpha   90.00
_cell.angle_beta   90.00
_cell.angle_gamma   90.00
#
_symmetry.space_group_name_H-M   'P 1'
#
loop_
_entity.id
_entity.type
_entity.pdbx_description
1 polymer ?
#
loop_
_entity_poly.entity_id
_entity_poly.type
_entity_poly.pdbx_seq_one_letter_code
_entity_poly.pdbx_strand_id
1 'polypeptide(L)'
;MEKAQSTPMQTPPQVEWNLPEGIEKFSEKHLYHAYRTGFSEGEEQDVKLFEKQIQDNSRKAALDTLAVTTALEQLGITPISAHLKILSRYAMKVLITVSNEDFVKESFIDSYNRVNETQDKSRTDLYSIIFTFINRSAEFDIDLVRLDGYVSSYRPLEKN
;
A
#
# COMPACT_ATOMS: atom_id res chain seq x y z
N MET A 1 -69.09 10.67 -9.59
CA MET A 1 -68.08 11.75 -9.73
C MET A 1 -67.87 12.34 -8.35
N GLU A 2 -66.86 11.85 -7.64
CA GLU A 2 -66.53 12.27 -6.28
C GLU A 2 -65.31 13.21 -6.36
N LYS A 3 -65.46 14.46 -5.91
CA LYS A 3 -64.39 15.45 -5.95
C LYS A 3 -63.41 15.16 -4.81
N ALA A 4 -62.16 14.86 -5.14
CA ALA A 4 -61.08 14.77 -4.18
C ALA A 4 -60.87 16.14 -3.49
N GLN A 5 -61.07 16.19 -2.18
CA GLN A 5 -60.68 17.33 -1.33
C GLN A 5 -59.18 17.23 -1.06
N SER A 6 -58.42 18.23 -1.49
CA SER A 6 -57.00 18.36 -1.17
C SER A 6 -56.85 18.88 0.27
N THR A 7 -56.29 18.05 1.16
CA THR A 7 -55.95 18.45 2.52
C THR A 7 -54.78 19.46 2.48
N PRO A 8 -54.87 20.61 3.18
CA PRO A 8 -53.77 21.57 3.22
C PRO A 8 -52.56 20.98 3.95
N MET A 9 -51.38 21.22 3.39
CA MET A 9 -50.09 20.81 3.94
C MET A 9 -49.91 21.49 5.30
N GLN A 10 -49.89 20.72 6.39
CA GLN A 10 -49.58 21.24 7.72
C GLN A 10 -48.12 21.70 7.72
N THR A 11 -47.90 22.96 8.07
CA THR A 11 -46.55 23.50 8.30
C THR A 11 -45.89 22.69 9.41
N PRO A 12 -44.67 22.16 9.22
CA PRO A 12 -44.00 21.38 10.25
C PRO A 12 -43.83 22.23 11.53
N PRO A 13 -44.02 21.63 12.71
CA PRO A 13 -43.91 22.35 13.97
C PRO A 13 -42.51 22.95 14.11
N GLN A 14 -42.43 24.25 14.42
CA GLN A 14 -41.17 24.88 14.75
C GLN A 14 -40.74 24.42 16.14
N VAL A 15 -39.74 23.55 16.19
CA VAL A 15 -39.15 23.08 17.44
C VAL A 15 -38.23 24.19 17.97
N GLU A 16 -38.68 24.88 19.01
CA GLU A 16 -37.87 25.87 19.70
C GLU A 16 -37.03 25.18 20.77
N TRP A 17 -35.73 25.04 20.51
CA TRP A 17 -34.79 24.42 21.45
C TRP A 17 -34.44 25.41 22.58
N ASN A 18 -34.95 25.16 23.79
CA ASN A 18 -34.56 25.89 25.00
C ASN A 18 -33.19 25.40 25.48
N LEU A 19 -32.12 26.01 24.98
CA LEU A 19 -30.75 25.73 25.41
C LEU A 19 -30.42 26.49 26.73
N PRO A 20 -29.67 25.87 27.65
CA PRO A 20 -29.13 26.53 28.85
C PRO A 20 -28.38 27.84 28.53
N GLU A 21 -28.42 28.80 29.47
CA GLU A 21 -27.60 30.02 29.40
C GLU A 21 -26.11 29.66 29.28
N GLY A 22 -25.43 30.27 28.30
CA GLY A 22 -24.02 30.03 28.01
C GLY A 22 -23.74 29.05 26.87
N ILE A 23 -24.76 28.40 26.29
CA ILE A 23 -24.60 27.62 25.06
C ILE A 23 -24.81 28.53 23.86
N GLU A 24 -23.74 28.79 23.09
CA GLU A 24 -23.86 29.45 21.79
C GLU A 24 -24.83 28.68 20.91
N LYS A 25 -25.85 29.37 20.39
CA LYS A 25 -26.81 28.78 19.44
C LYS A 25 -26.05 28.43 18.16
N PHE A 26 -25.66 27.16 18.02
CA PHE A 26 -25.12 26.66 16.77
C PHE A 26 -26.23 26.66 15.72
N SER A 27 -26.06 27.48 14.67
CA SER A 27 -26.94 27.42 13.52
C SER A 27 -26.72 26.12 12.74
N GLU A 28 -27.70 25.72 11.94
CA GLU A 28 -27.54 24.64 10.96
C GLU A 28 -26.29 24.81 10.09
N LYS A 29 -25.92 26.06 9.77
CA LYS A 29 -24.68 26.37 9.05
C LYS A 29 -23.42 26.03 9.83
N HIS A 30 -23.42 26.21 11.16
CA HIS A 30 -22.28 25.83 12.01
C HIS A 30 -22.12 24.31 12.08
N LEU A 31 -23.22 23.56 12.17
CA LEU A 31 -23.21 22.09 12.12
C LEU A 31 -22.71 21.59 10.75
N TYR A 32 -23.23 22.15 9.66
CA TYR A 32 -22.80 21.80 8.31
C TYR A 32 -21.32 22.12 8.07
N HIS A 33 -20.84 23.27 8.55
CA HIS A 33 -19.43 23.64 8.47
C HIS A 33 -18.55 22.66 9.26
N ALA A 34 -18.88 22.38 10.53
CA ALA A 34 -18.12 21.45 11.36
C ALA A 34 -18.06 20.04 10.75
N TYR A 35 -19.17 19.55 10.19
CA TYR A 35 -19.20 18.27 9.48
C TYR A 35 -18.29 18.26 8.25
N ARG A 36 -18.37 19.30 7.41
CA ARG A 36 -17.51 19.41 6.21
C ARG A 36 -16.04 19.55 6.55
N THR A 37 -15.72 20.37 7.55
CA THR A 37 -14.34 20.55 8.01
C THR A 37 -13.79 19.25 8.59
N GLY A 38 -14.52 18.60 9.50
CA GLY A 38 -14.09 17.31 10.06
C GLY A 38 -13.94 16.20 9.02
N PHE A 39 -14.79 16.19 7.98
CA PHE A 39 -14.66 15.27 6.85
C PHE A 39 -13.38 15.53 6.05
N SER A 40 -13.12 16.80 5.67
CA SER A 40 -11.92 17.18 4.92
C SER A 40 -10.63 16.95 5.71
N GLU A 41 -10.63 17.23 7.01
CA GLU A 41 -9.50 16.96 7.90
C GLU A 41 -9.25 15.46 8.06
N GLY A 42 -10.33 14.65 8.13
CA GLY A 42 -10.25 13.20 8.12
C GLY A 42 -9.61 12.66 6.84
N GLU A 43 -10.01 13.16 5.67
CA GLU A 43 -9.40 12.78 4.39
C GLU A 43 -7.91 13.13 4.34
N GLU A 44 -7.51 14.31 4.81
CA GLU A 44 -6.10 14.72 4.82
C GLU A 44 -5.26 13.83 5.75
N GLN A 45 -5.80 13.47 6.92
CA GLN A 45 -5.15 12.55 7.84
C GLN A 45 -5.02 11.15 7.26
N ASP A 46 -6.05 10.66 6.58
CA ASP A 46 -6.05 9.35 5.92
C ASP A 46 -5.00 9.28 4.81
N VAL A 47 -4.85 10.34 4.00
CA VAL A 47 -3.78 10.44 2.99
C VAL A 47 -2.40 10.39 3.65
N LYS A 48 -2.17 11.17 4.70
CA LYS A 48 -0.88 11.16 5.43
C LYS A 48 -0.57 9.81 6.03
N LEU A 49 -1.57 9.14 6.62
CA LEU A 49 -1.41 7.80 7.19
C LEU A 49 -1.11 6.77 6.10
N PHE A 50 -1.80 6.87 4.96
CA PHE A 50 -1.54 6.03 3.80
C PHE A 50 -0.11 6.19 3.29
N GLU A 51 0.33 7.43 3.05
CA GLU A 51 1.69 7.72 2.58
C GLU A 51 2.76 7.21 3.55
N LYS A 52 2.56 7.47 4.85
CA LYS A 52 3.45 6.97 5.90
C LYS A 52 3.52 5.44 5.91
N GLN A 53 2.39 4.75 5.79
CA GLN A 53 2.35 3.29 5.75
C GLN A 53 3.09 2.74 4.54
N ILE A 54 2.91 3.36 3.37
CA ILE A 54 3.64 3.00 2.15
C ILE A 54 5.14 3.19 2.34
N GLN A 55 5.56 4.31 2.91
CA GLN A 55 6.97 4.61 3.15
C GLN A 55 7.60 3.62 4.12
N ASP A 56 6.93 3.34 5.25
CA ASP A 56 7.41 2.40 6.26
C ASP A 56 7.47 0.97 5.73
N ASN A 57 6.44 0.53 4.99
CA ASN A 57 6.42 -0.79 4.38
C ASN A 57 7.43 -0.92 3.23
N SER A 58 7.68 0.15 2.48
CA SER A 58 8.76 0.18 1.50
C SER A 58 10.09 -0.03 2.21
N ARG A 59 10.38 0.73 3.28
CA ARG A 59 11.63 0.57 4.05
C ARG A 59 11.80 -0.84 4.61
N LYS A 60 10.74 -1.48 5.10
CA LYS A 60 10.77 -2.89 5.53
C LYS A 60 11.09 -3.82 4.37
N ALA A 61 10.45 -3.60 3.21
CA ALA A 61 10.75 -4.37 2.01
C ALA A 61 12.21 -4.25 1.57
N ALA A 62 12.86 -3.10 1.80
CA ALA A 62 14.29 -2.93 1.59
C ALA A 62 15.14 -3.92 2.40
N LEU A 63 14.84 -4.00 3.70
CA LEU A 63 15.57 -4.81 4.67
C LEU A 63 15.36 -6.30 4.38
N ASP A 64 14.11 -6.69 4.09
CA ASP A 64 13.77 -8.06 3.72
C ASP A 64 14.42 -8.46 2.40
N THR A 65 14.44 -7.55 1.42
CA THR A 65 15.15 -7.77 0.14
C THR A 65 16.63 -7.98 0.37
N LEU A 66 17.26 -7.15 1.22
CA LEU A 66 18.66 -7.31 1.56
C LEU A 66 18.93 -8.68 2.18
N ALA A 67 18.12 -9.11 3.15
CA ALA A 67 18.23 -10.42 3.78
C ALA A 67 18.12 -11.58 2.75
N VAL A 68 17.16 -11.50 1.82
CA VAL A 68 17.03 -12.49 0.74
C VAL A 68 18.25 -12.47 -0.16
N THR A 69 18.71 -11.30 -0.62
CA THR A 69 19.88 -11.20 -1.51
C THR A 69 21.16 -11.74 -0.85
N THR A 70 21.38 -11.47 0.43
CA THR A 70 22.51 -12.03 1.17
C THR A 70 22.38 -13.55 1.32
N ALA A 71 21.18 -14.08 1.52
CA ALA A 71 20.97 -15.53 1.57
C ALA A 71 21.24 -16.19 0.20
N LEU A 72 20.91 -15.53 -0.91
CA LEU A 72 21.24 -16.01 -2.26
C LEU A 72 22.75 -16.07 -2.49
N GLU A 73 23.48 -15.03 -2.08
CA GLU A 73 24.94 -14.98 -2.19
C GLU A 73 25.60 -16.13 -1.40
N GLN A 74 25.06 -16.47 -0.22
CA GLN A 74 25.53 -17.62 0.57
C GLN A 74 25.30 -18.98 -0.13
N LEU A 75 24.33 -19.05 -1.04
CA LEU A 75 24.07 -20.22 -1.89
C LEU A 75 24.89 -20.21 -3.18
N GLY A 76 25.77 -19.21 -3.37
CA GLY A 76 26.55 -19.04 -4.59
C GLY A 76 25.73 -18.59 -5.79
N ILE A 77 24.58 -17.96 -5.55
CA ILE A 77 23.71 -17.32 -6.55
C ILE A 77 24.01 -15.83 -6.53
N THR A 78 24.18 -15.20 -7.69
CA THR A 78 24.47 -13.76 -7.77
C THR A 78 23.20 -13.00 -8.19
N PRO A 79 22.55 -12.26 -7.27
CA PRO A 79 21.45 -11.37 -7.63
C PRO A 79 21.98 -10.21 -8.49
N ILE A 80 21.33 -9.95 -9.62
CA ILE A 80 21.70 -8.86 -10.54
C ILE A 80 20.95 -7.58 -10.17
N SER A 81 19.66 -7.67 -9.87
CA SER A 81 18.85 -6.51 -9.47
C SER A 81 17.60 -6.92 -8.71
N ALA A 82 17.03 -5.98 -7.96
CA ALA A 82 15.75 -6.14 -7.29
C ALA A 82 14.83 -4.94 -7.59
N HIS A 83 13.56 -5.22 -7.88
CA HIS A 83 12.55 -4.22 -8.27
C HIS A 83 11.33 -4.33 -7.37
N LEU A 84 10.88 -3.22 -6.80
CA LEU A 84 9.76 -3.19 -5.86
C LEU A 84 8.48 -2.80 -6.62
N LYS A 85 7.38 -3.49 -6.34
CA LYS A 85 6.03 -3.14 -6.76
C LYS A 85 5.14 -3.05 -5.53
N ILE A 86 4.44 -1.94 -5.39
CA ILE A 86 3.44 -1.74 -4.35
C ILE A 86 2.15 -2.38 -4.84
N LEU A 87 1.67 -3.42 -4.16
CA LEU A 87 0.39 -4.06 -4.49
C LEU A 87 -0.76 -3.40 -3.73
N SER A 88 -0.51 -3.02 -2.47
CA SER A 88 -1.43 -2.25 -1.64
C SER A 88 -0.66 -1.55 -0.51
N ARG A 89 -1.36 -0.79 0.34
CA ARG A 89 -0.76 -0.21 1.55
C ARG A 89 -0.13 -1.24 2.50
N TYR A 90 -0.53 -2.51 2.43
CA TYR A 90 -0.03 -3.58 3.31
C TYR A 90 0.75 -4.67 2.56
N ALA A 91 0.83 -4.61 1.23
CA ALA A 91 1.40 -5.69 0.43
C ALA A 91 2.40 -5.16 -0.58
N MET A 92 3.61 -5.70 -0.50
CA MET A 92 4.73 -5.39 -1.37
C MET A 92 5.12 -6.62 -2.17
N LYS A 93 5.63 -6.40 -3.39
CA LYS A 93 6.19 -7.46 -4.22
C LYS A 93 7.58 -7.05 -4.69
N VAL A 94 8.54 -7.97 -4.62
CA VAL A 94 9.90 -7.76 -5.07
C VAL A 94 10.24 -8.77 -6.15
N LEU A 95 10.62 -8.26 -7.32
CA LEU A 95 11.17 -9.05 -8.41
C LEU A 95 12.70 -9.00 -8.33
N ILE A 96 13.32 -10.15 -8.07
CA ILE A 96 14.77 -10.30 -8.06
C ILE A 96 15.18 -10.95 -9.38
N THR A 97 16.12 -10.33 -10.08
CA THR A 97 16.71 -10.90 -11.29
C THR A 97 18.03 -11.58 -10.96
N VAL A 98 18.27 -12.74 -11.56
CA VAL A 98 19.51 -13.52 -11.40
C VAL A 98 20.04 -13.92 -12.77
N SER A 99 21.30 -14.34 -12.85
CA SER A 99 21.86 -14.84 -14.12
C SER A 99 21.11 -16.08 -14.60
N ASN A 100 21.12 -16.34 -15.91
CA ASN A 100 20.51 -17.55 -16.45
C ASN A 100 21.23 -18.81 -15.93
N GLU A 101 22.55 -18.72 -15.78
CA GLU A 101 23.40 -19.77 -15.23
C GLU A 101 23.02 -20.10 -13.79
N ASP A 102 22.73 -19.10 -12.94
CA ASP A 102 22.31 -19.33 -11.57
C ASP A 102 20.88 -19.84 -11.48
N PHE A 103 19.97 -19.33 -12.32
CA PHE A 103 18.56 -19.68 -12.28
C PHE A 103 18.29 -21.17 -12.57
N VAL A 104 19.12 -21.79 -13.41
CA VAL A 104 18.99 -23.21 -13.80
C VAL A 104 19.75 -24.16 -12.87
N LYS A 105 20.51 -23.66 -11.89
CA LYS A 105 21.19 -24.53 -10.91
C LYS A 105 20.16 -25.27 -10.07
N GLU A 106 20.42 -26.54 -9.79
CA GLU A 106 19.59 -27.32 -8.88
C GLU A 106 19.52 -26.68 -7.48
N SER A 107 20.65 -26.12 -7.00
CA SER A 107 20.73 -25.38 -5.74
C SER A 107 19.88 -24.11 -5.71
N PHE A 108 19.40 -23.63 -6.86
CA PHE A 108 18.48 -22.50 -6.89
C PHE A 108 17.16 -22.83 -6.18
N ILE A 109 16.75 -24.09 -6.13
CA ILE A 109 15.52 -24.48 -5.44
C ILE A 109 15.56 -24.14 -3.94
N ASP A 110 16.75 -24.19 -3.33
CA ASP A 110 16.94 -23.87 -1.91
C ASP A 110 16.70 -22.39 -1.61
N SER A 111 16.79 -21.52 -2.62
CA SER A 111 16.46 -20.10 -2.49
C SER A 111 14.99 -19.88 -2.12
N TYR A 112 14.08 -20.73 -2.61
CA TYR A 112 12.65 -20.61 -2.29
C TYR A 112 12.39 -20.89 -0.82
N ASN A 113 13.14 -21.80 -0.19
CA ASN A 113 13.04 -22.04 1.25
C ASN A 113 13.44 -20.79 2.04
N ARG A 114 14.55 -20.14 1.66
CA ARG A 114 15.01 -18.89 2.30
C ARG A 114 14.04 -17.73 2.12
N VAL A 115 13.45 -17.64 0.93
CA VAL A 115 12.41 -16.67 0.65
C VAL A 115 11.18 -16.91 1.51
N ASN A 116 10.70 -18.15 1.59
CA ASN A 116 9.52 -18.49 2.39
C ASN A 116 9.75 -18.18 3.86
N GLU A 117 10.91 -18.57 4.42
CA GLU A 117 11.29 -18.21 5.79
C GLU A 117 11.27 -16.70 6.03
N THR A 118 11.70 -15.90 5.05
CA THR A 118 11.69 -14.43 5.15
C THR A 118 10.26 -13.88 5.06
N GLN A 119 9.46 -14.37 4.11
CA GLN A 119 8.06 -13.97 3.96
C GLN A 119 7.24 -14.27 5.22
N ASP A 120 7.42 -15.46 5.80
CA ASP A 120 6.69 -15.88 6.99
C ASP A 120 7.08 -15.04 8.22
N LYS A 121 8.37 -14.73 8.40
CA LYS A 121 8.84 -13.86 9.49
C LYS A 121 8.35 -12.42 9.36
N SER A 122 8.25 -11.94 8.13
CA SER A 122 7.87 -10.55 7.84
C SER A 122 6.36 -10.34 7.80
N ARG A 123 5.55 -11.40 7.73
CA ARG A 123 4.10 -11.29 7.60
C ARG A 123 3.46 -10.83 8.90
N THR A 124 2.73 -9.71 8.80
CA THR A 124 1.90 -9.12 9.85
C THR A 124 0.60 -8.61 9.23
N ASP A 125 -0.37 -8.21 10.05
CA ASP A 125 -1.63 -7.63 9.55
C ASP A 125 -1.43 -6.32 8.76
N LEU A 126 -0.32 -5.62 9.00
CA LEU A 126 -0.02 -4.32 8.39
C LEU A 126 1.08 -4.39 7.33
N TYR A 127 1.65 -5.57 7.09
CA TYR A 127 2.77 -5.73 6.18
C TYR A 127 2.92 -7.18 5.71
N SER A 128 3.03 -7.35 4.41
CA SER A 128 3.36 -8.59 3.74
C SER A 128 4.25 -8.29 2.54
N ILE A 129 5.15 -9.22 2.24
CA ILE A 129 6.06 -9.13 1.12
C ILE A 129 6.06 -10.45 0.34
N ILE A 130 6.09 -10.33 -0.99
CA ILE A 130 6.18 -11.47 -1.90
C ILE A 130 7.45 -11.29 -2.73
N PHE A 131 8.28 -12.33 -2.80
CA PHE A 131 9.46 -12.35 -3.65
C PHE A 131 9.19 -13.24 -4.86
N THR A 132 9.64 -12.78 -6.02
CA THR A 132 9.61 -13.55 -7.27
C THR A 132 10.96 -13.44 -7.96
N PHE A 133 11.35 -14.50 -8.66
CA PHE A 133 12.61 -14.57 -9.38
C PHE A 133 12.37 -14.62 -10.88
N ILE A 134 13.28 -14.01 -11.64
CA ILE A 134 13.35 -14.15 -13.10
C ILE A 134 14.81 -14.24 -13.51
N ASN A 135 15.10 -15.03 -14.54
CA ASN A 135 16.40 -15.04 -15.17
C ASN A 135 16.59 -13.77 -16.02
N ARG A 136 17.78 -13.19 -15.96
CA ARG A 136 18.17 -12.03 -16.76
C ARG A 136 18.88 -12.50 -18.02
N SER A 137 18.17 -12.48 -19.14
CA SER A 137 18.73 -12.72 -20.46
C SER A 137 19.13 -11.41 -21.15
N ALA A 138 19.76 -11.50 -22.33
CA ALA A 138 20.04 -10.34 -23.16
C ALA A 138 18.78 -9.60 -23.64
N GLU A 139 17.63 -10.28 -23.64
CA GLU A 139 16.32 -9.75 -24.02
C GLU A 139 15.55 -9.13 -22.84
N PHE A 140 16.15 -9.10 -21.65
CA PHE A 140 15.52 -8.51 -20.48
C PHE A 140 15.29 -7.00 -20.67
N ASP A 141 14.03 -6.62 -20.80
CA ASP A 141 13.62 -5.23 -20.97
C ASP A 141 13.15 -4.63 -19.64
N ILE A 142 13.94 -3.67 -19.13
CA ILE A 142 13.64 -2.95 -17.90
C ILE A 142 12.39 -2.08 -18.03
N ASP A 143 12.06 -1.61 -19.24
CA ASP A 143 10.90 -0.77 -19.48
C ASP A 143 9.61 -1.60 -19.42
N LEU A 144 9.64 -2.87 -19.83
CA LEU A 144 8.52 -3.80 -19.57
C LEU A 144 8.29 -4.04 -18.08
N VAL A 145 9.36 -4.15 -17.29
CA VAL A 145 9.27 -4.27 -15.82
C VAL A 145 8.64 -3.02 -15.21
N ARG A 146 9.02 -1.84 -15.69
CA ARG A 146 8.41 -0.57 -15.28
C ARG A 146 6.95 -0.45 -15.70
N LEU A 147 6.60 -0.91 -16.91
CA LEU A 147 5.22 -0.93 -17.41
C LEU A 147 4.34 -1.88 -16.59
N ASP A 148 4.88 -2.99 -16.07
CA ASP A 148 4.18 -3.84 -15.09
C ASP A 148 4.10 -3.18 -13.69
N GLY A 149 4.52 -1.93 -13.53
CA GLY A 149 4.36 -1.18 -12.29
C GLY A 149 5.42 -1.48 -11.22
N TYR A 150 6.54 -2.10 -11.59
CA TYR A 150 7.71 -2.13 -10.71
C TYR A 150 8.50 -0.83 -10.81
N VAL A 151 8.89 -0.30 -9.65
CA VAL A 151 9.87 0.77 -9.56
C VAL A 151 11.25 0.20 -9.27
N SER A 152 12.20 0.59 -10.11
CA SER A 152 13.59 0.18 -10.03
C SER A 152 14.36 1.09 -9.09
N SER A 153 14.43 0.73 -7.80
CA SER A 153 15.57 1.09 -6.94
C SER A 153 15.42 0.57 -5.51
N TYR A 154 15.89 -0.66 -5.27
CA TYR A 154 16.84 -0.84 -4.18
C TYR A 154 18.21 -0.97 -4.83
N ARG A 155 18.99 0.11 -4.82
CA ARG A 155 20.41 0.07 -5.21
C ARG A 155 21.26 -0.19 -3.96
N PRO A 156 21.62 -1.46 -3.70
CA PRO A 156 22.91 -1.76 -3.09
C PRO A 156 23.91 -2.41 -4.06
N LEU A 157 23.54 -2.71 -5.31
CA LEU A 157 24.28 -3.67 -6.15
C LEU A 157 24.83 -3.14 -7.50
N GLU A 158 24.69 -1.85 -7.83
CA GLU A 158 25.46 -1.28 -8.96
C GLU A 158 26.90 -1.00 -8.46
N LYS A 159 27.82 -1.95 -8.63
CA LYS A 159 29.25 -1.65 -8.60
C LYS A 159 29.62 -0.99 -9.92
N ASN A 160 30.04 0.28 -9.85
CA ASN A 160 30.75 0.96 -10.94
C ASN A 160 32.02 0.19 -11.33
#